data_AF-A0A8J3JHG1-F1
#
_entry.id   AF-A0A8J3JHG1-F1
#
_cell.length_a   1.000
_cell.length_b   1.000
_cell.length_c   1.000
_cell.angle_alpha   90.00
_cell.angle_beta   90.00
_cell.angle_gamma   90.00
#
_symmetry.space_group_name_H-M   'P 1'
#
loop_
_entity.id
_entity.type
_entity.pdbx_description
1 polymer ?
#
loop_
_entity_poly.entity_id
_entity_poly.type
_entity_poly.pdbx_seq_one_letter_code
_entity_poly.pdbx_strand_id
1 'polypeptide(L)'
;MRPLRHLDQVVVPRLARGFARVARGRLRLRLLTGAALCGVTGALLAVVWTAHRGTTAEAETAIGETVQVGVVQGQSVPLYARQARSELATLLKRPAASPVETYALVSLKAYLAPERLTPVLGGVSVVEVFARVPLKEADTPSVRIPAFKIPDDVVTGMRQVAQRRAADAGDFRDLAAKLRTADAAEDRLRDTYLDDSGVAAAEAEAYRAACTCVYAAVVRATPAALDQIAARPEVRAVDPAPEVRRLDRAVFLPPLPEQVGQAGPSATATPSAPADGSPSAEPSGGPSGGSSAGPGAADGPSPDPSPRPSGSPDAAPEPSPSGSAPGAGEATATPGAEAGLPSPSRSLLAAG
;
A
#
# COMPACT_ATOMS: atom_id res chain seq x y z
N MET A 1 6.20 1.76 72.44
CA MET A 1 5.47 2.78 71.65
C MET A 1 5.50 4.17 72.33
N ARG A 2 6.69 4.79 72.47
CA ARG A 2 6.87 6.15 73.04
C ARG A 2 7.77 7.13 72.25
N PRO A 3 8.49 6.78 71.15
CA PRO A 3 9.35 7.77 70.47
C PRO A 3 8.63 8.63 69.41
N LEU A 4 7.44 8.25 68.93
CA LEU A 4 6.73 8.98 67.87
C LEU A 4 6.05 10.28 68.33
N ARG A 5 5.72 10.43 69.62
CA ARG A 5 5.09 11.67 70.15
C ARG A 5 6.09 12.81 70.38
N HIS A 6 7.38 12.52 70.48
CA HIS A 6 8.38 13.56 70.76
C HIS A 6 8.80 14.32 69.50
N LEU A 7 8.80 13.65 68.34
CA LEU A 7 9.08 14.28 67.04
C LEU A 7 7.99 15.28 66.63
N ASP A 8 6.73 15.00 66.99
CA ASP A 8 5.60 15.85 66.59
C ASP A 8 5.53 17.17 67.38
N GLN A 9 6.00 17.21 68.64
CA GLN A 9 5.96 18.42 69.46
C GLN A 9 7.10 19.43 69.18
N VAL A 10 8.23 18.99 68.61
CA VAL A 10 9.39 19.87 68.41
C VAL A 10 9.44 20.45 66.99
N VAL A 11 8.96 19.70 65.99
CA VAL A 11 9.07 20.09 64.58
C VAL A 11 7.91 21.01 64.14
N VAL A 12 6.69 20.73 64.61
CA VAL A 12 5.47 21.45 64.19
C VAL A 12 5.48 22.95 64.59
N PRO A 13 5.92 23.36 65.81
CA PRO A 13 5.90 24.79 66.17
C PRO A 13 6.94 25.63 65.42
N ARG A 14 8.03 25.01 64.93
CA ARG A 14 9.08 25.72 64.19
C ARG A 14 8.72 25.91 62.72
N LEU A 15 8.00 24.95 62.11
CA LEU A 15 7.44 25.12 60.76
C LEU A 15 6.27 26.12 60.74
N ALA A 16 5.43 26.15 61.79
CA ALA A 16 4.32 27.11 61.88
C ALA A 16 4.78 28.59 61.93
N ARG A 17 5.94 28.88 62.55
CA ARG A 17 6.51 30.25 62.57
C ARG A 17 7.20 30.65 61.27
N GLY A 18 7.69 29.68 60.49
CA GLY A 18 8.27 29.92 59.16
C GLY A 18 7.22 30.35 58.14
N PHE A 19 6.05 29.68 58.12
CA PHE A 19 4.97 29.97 57.19
C PHE A 19 4.26 31.31 57.46
N ALA A 20 4.23 31.77 58.71
CA ALA A 20 3.59 33.06 59.05
C ALA A 20 4.35 34.29 58.50
N ARG A 21 5.66 34.20 58.23
CA ARG A 21 6.45 35.31 57.66
C ARG A 21 6.46 35.36 56.12
N VAL A 22 6.16 34.25 55.45
CA VAL A 22 6.05 34.20 53.98
C VAL A 22 4.67 34.70 53.50
N ALA A 23 3.74 34.96 54.42
CA ALA A 23 2.37 35.34 54.13
C ALA A 23 2.13 36.84 53.83
N ARG A 24 3.17 37.69 53.69
CA ARG A 24 2.98 39.11 53.35
C ARG A 24 3.91 39.60 52.23
N GLY A 25 3.31 39.93 51.08
CA GLY A 25 3.82 40.91 50.13
C GLY A 25 4.73 40.37 49.00
N ARG A 26 4.28 40.55 47.74
CA ARG A 26 4.99 40.39 46.44
C ARG A 26 5.63 39.03 46.12
N LEU A 27 6.24 38.32 47.07
CA LEU A 27 6.92 37.05 46.83
C LEU A 27 5.94 35.91 46.51
N ARG A 28 4.78 35.89 47.18
CA ARG A 28 3.70 34.92 46.92
C ARG A 28 3.12 35.07 45.51
N LEU A 29 3.00 36.30 45.01
CA LEU A 29 2.55 36.55 43.64
C LEU A 29 3.59 36.07 42.63
N ARG A 30 4.89 36.33 42.88
CA ARG A 30 5.99 35.84 42.04
C ARG A 30 6.10 34.32 42.01
N LEU A 31 5.90 33.66 43.14
CA LEU A 31 5.89 32.20 43.24
C LEU A 31 4.67 31.59 42.53
N LEU A 32 3.49 32.21 42.66
CA LEU A 32 2.29 31.75 41.94
C LEU A 32 2.41 31.96 40.43
N THR A 33 2.96 33.09 39.97
CA THR A 33 3.23 33.31 38.54
C THR A 33 4.29 32.35 37.99
N GLY A 34 5.34 32.04 38.79
CA GLY A 34 6.35 31.06 38.39
C GLY A 34 5.78 29.65 38.31
N ALA A 35 4.97 29.24 39.28
CA ALA A 35 4.29 27.94 39.26
C ALA A 35 3.31 27.82 38.08
N ALA A 36 2.56 28.88 37.78
CA ALA A 36 1.68 28.93 36.62
C ALA A 36 2.45 28.82 35.30
N LEU A 37 3.56 29.56 35.14
CA LEU A 37 4.39 29.48 33.95
C LEU A 37 4.97 28.07 33.76
N CYS A 38 5.54 27.47 34.82
CA CYS A 38 6.07 26.11 34.78
C CYS A 38 4.99 25.06 34.48
N GLY A 39 3.76 25.27 34.98
CA GLY A 39 2.63 24.42 34.64
C GLY A 39 2.27 24.49 33.16
N VAL A 40 2.24 25.69 32.57
CA VAL A 40 1.95 25.90 31.14
C VAL A 40 3.07 25.34 30.26
N THR A 41 4.35 25.58 30.58
CA THR A 41 5.46 24.97 29.84
C THR A 41 5.50 23.45 30.00
N GLY A 42 5.19 22.93 31.18
CA GLY A 42 5.07 21.48 31.41
C GLY A 42 3.96 20.86 30.56
N ALA A 43 2.78 21.50 30.50
CA ALA A 43 1.67 21.05 29.66
C ALA A 43 2.00 21.16 28.16
N LEU A 44 2.64 22.24 27.72
CA LEU A 44 3.07 22.40 26.32
C LEU A 44 4.16 21.38 25.94
N LEU A 45 5.12 21.13 26.82
CA LEU A 45 6.12 20.09 26.63
C LEU A 45 5.47 18.70 26.62
N ALA A 46 4.47 18.45 27.47
CA ALA A 46 3.71 17.20 27.44
C ALA A 46 2.95 17.05 26.12
N VAL A 47 2.26 18.09 25.62
CA VAL A 47 1.53 18.07 24.34
C VAL A 47 2.49 17.88 23.16
N VAL A 48 3.61 18.61 23.13
CA VAL A 48 4.64 18.45 22.11
C VAL A 48 5.25 17.06 22.18
N TRP A 49 5.48 16.54 23.37
CA TRP A 49 6.06 15.22 23.56
C TRP A 49 5.09 14.09 23.24
N THR A 50 3.78 14.25 23.48
CA THR A 50 2.73 13.31 23.04
C THR A 50 2.47 13.42 21.54
N ALA A 51 2.64 14.60 20.94
CA ALA A 51 2.57 14.76 19.49
C ALA A 51 3.82 14.17 18.80
N HIS A 52 4.96 14.14 19.49
CA HIS A 52 6.22 13.61 18.96
C HIS A 52 6.41 12.11 19.25
N ARG A 53 5.86 11.61 20.35
CA ARG A 53 5.70 10.17 20.62
C ARG A 53 4.31 9.75 20.17
N GLY A 54 4.20 9.37 18.91
CA GLY A 54 3.03 8.64 18.41
C GLY A 54 2.58 7.60 19.44
N THR A 55 1.28 7.60 19.69
CA THR A 55 0.57 6.77 20.66
C THR A 55 0.90 5.29 20.52
N THR A 56 1.72 4.75 21.41
CA THR A 56 1.64 3.36 21.84
C THR A 56 0.66 3.30 23.00
N ALA A 57 -0.64 3.43 22.70
CA ALA A 57 -1.71 3.23 23.68
C ALA A 57 -2.48 1.97 23.27
N GLU A 58 -2.65 1.07 24.23
CA GLU A 58 -3.28 -0.23 24.12
C GLU A 58 -4.65 -0.15 23.44
N ALA A 59 -4.90 -1.11 22.55
CA ALA A 59 -6.14 -1.29 21.84
C ALA A 59 -7.28 -1.62 22.81
N GLU A 60 -7.98 -0.60 23.30
CA GLU A 60 -9.21 -0.74 24.06
C GLU A 60 -10.41 -0.30 23.21
N THR A 61 -11.09 -1.32 22.68
CA THR A 61 -12.48 -1.32 22.18
C THR A 61 -12.79 -0.47 20.95
N ALA A 62 -12.56 -1.03 19.76
CA ALA A 62 -13.09 -0.48 18.51
C ALA A 62 -13.91 -1.52 17.73
N ILE A 63 -15.23 -1.31 17.68
CA ILE A 63 -16.09 -1.89 16.66
C ILE A 63 -15.68 -1.22 15.33
N GLY A 64 -14.92 -1.93 14.50
CA GLY A 64 -14.65 -1.52 13.10
C GLY A 64 -13.32 -0.82 12.81
N GLU A 65 -12.27 -1.02 13.63
CA GLU A 65 -10.95 -0.43 13.35
C GLU A 65 -10.31 -1.08 12.11
N THR A 66 -10.19 -0.28 11.03
CA THR A 66 -9.39 -0.64 9.86
C THR A 66 -7.93 -0.38 10.16
N VAL A 67 -7.08 -1.39 10.05
CA VAL A 67 -5.63 -1.23 10.21
C VAL A 67 -5.08 -0.49 8.98
N GLN A 68 -4.39 0.61 9.20
CA GLN A 68 -3.72 1.35 8.13
C GLN A 68 -2.22 1.02 8.13
N VAL A 69 -1.69 0.67 6.97
CA VAL A 69 -0.28 0.32 6.77
C VAL A 69 0.28 1.17 5.63
N GLY A 70 1.48 1.72 5.77
CA GLY A 70 2.04 2.65 4.79
C GLY A 70 2.13 4.10 5.26
N VAL A 71 2.29 5.02 4.31
CA VAL A 71 2.45 6.45 4.60
C VAL A 71 1.11 7.18 4.58
N VAL A 72 0.90 8.04 5.57
CA VAL A 72 -0.20 9.02 5.54
C VAL A 72 0.25 10.30 4.84
N GLN A 73 -0.70 11.06 4.30
CA GLN A 73 -0.41 12.32 3.62
C GLN A 73 0.37 13.28 4.53
N GLY A 74 1.40 13.92 3.98
CA GLY A 74 2.29 14.82 4.71
C GLY A 74 3.37 14.14 5.56
N GLN A 75 3.33 12.81 5.73
CA GLN A 75 4.35 12.08 6.47
C GLN A 75 5.68 12.02 5.70
N SER A 76 6.79 12.09 6.43
CA SER A 76 8.12 11.90 5.84
C SER A 76 8.35 10.43 5.44
N VAL A 77 8.59 10.19 4.16
CA VAL A 77 8.88 8.85 3.61
C VAL A 77 10.19 8.27 4.18
N PRO A 78 11.28 9.06 4.35
CA PRO A 78 12.48 8.58 5.03
C PRO A 78 12.28 8.21 6.51
N LEU A 79 11.41 8.93 7.24
CA LEU A 79 11.10 8.58 8.63
C LEU A 79 10.32 7.26 8.67
N TYR A 80 9.28 7.16 7.85
CA TYR A 80 8.50 5.93 7.68
C TYR A 80 9.39 4.72 7.38
N ALA A 81 10.29 4.83 6.40
CA ALA A 81 11.16 3.72 6.02
C ALA A 81 12.16 3.32 7.14
N ARG A 82 12.51 4.22 8.06
CA ARG A 82 13.32 3.87 9.24
C ARG A 82 12.49 3.20 10.32
N GLN A 83 11.26 3.68 10.54
CA GLN A 83 10.31 3.09 11.48
C GLN A 83 10.00 1.64 11.10
N ALA A 84 9.60 1.40 9.85
CA ALA A 84 9.31 0.08 9.30
C ALA A 84 10.49 -0.92 9.50
N ARG A 85 11.74 -0.47 9.24
CA ARG A 85 12.95 -1.29 9.50
C ARG A 85 13.12 -1.62 10.99
N SER A 86 12.84 -0.66 11.88
CA SER A 86 12.96 -0.88 13.32
C SER A 86 11.92 -1.86 13.86
N GLU A 87 10.71 -1.85 13.29
CA GLU A 87 9.63 -2.78 13.62
C GLU A 87 9.96 -4.20 13.13
N LEU A 88 10.43 -4.33 11.89
CA LEU A 88 10.94 -5.61 11.38
C LEU A 88 12.07 -6.16 12.24
N ALA A 89 13.04 -5.33 12.63
CA ALA A 89 14.13 -5.73 13.53
C ALA A 89 13.63 -6.17 14.92
N THR A 90 12.51 -5.60 15.39
CA THR A 90 11.87 -6.01 16.64
C THR A 90 11.18 -7.37 16.49
N LEU A 91 10.53 -7.63 15.36
CA LEU A 91 9.93 -8.93 15.07
C LEU A 91 10.98 -10.05 14.96
N LEU A 92 12.14 -9.77 14.36
CA LEU A 92 13.24 -10.73 14.26
C LEU A 92 13.80 -11.17 15.61
N LYS A 93 13.75 -10.30 16.63
CA LYS A 93 14.23 -10.60 18.00
C LYS A 93 13.25 -11.42 18.81
N ARG A 94 11.99 -11.55 18.37
CA ARG A 94 10.96 -12.29 19.11
C ARG A 94 11.29 -13.79 19.09
N PRO A 95 11.30 -14.47 20.24
CA PRO A 95 11.51 -15.92 20.29
C PRO A 95 10.46 -16.63 19.42
N ALA A 96 10.90 -17.41 18.44
CA ALA A 96 10.01 -18.14 17.55
C ALA A 96 9.48 -19.38 18.27
N ALA A 97 8.25 -19.35 18.78
CA ALA A 97 7.54 -20.57 19.16
C ALA A 97 7.08 -21.35 17.91
N SER A 98 6.84 -20.64 16.80
CA SER A 98 6.69 -21.17 15.43
C SER A 98 6.92 -20.02 14.43
N PRO A 99 7.31 -20.30 13.17
CA PRO A 99 7.40 -19.26 12.14
C PRO A 99 6.01 -18.77 11.76
N VAL A 100 5.53 -17.73 12.45
CA VAL A 100 4.25 -17.09 12.13
C VAL A 100 4.45 -16.16 10.94
N GLU A 101 3.80 -16.48 9.82
CA GLU A 101 3.73 -15.58 8.69
C GLU A 101 2.92 -14.32 9.04
N THR A 102 3.41 -13.18 8.61
CA THR A 102 2.76 -11.88 8.77
C THR A 102 2.56 -11.22 7.42
N TYR A 103 1.52 -10.39 7.31
CA TYR A 103 1.41 -9.48 6.18
C TYR A 103 2.48 -8.39 6.29
N ALA A 104 2.95 -7.92 5.16
CA ALA A 104 3.84 -6.78 5.07
C ALA A 104 3.61 -6.01 3.77
N LEU A 105 3.76 -4.68 3.84
CA LEU A 105 3.81 -3.82 2.67
C LEU A 105 5.25 -3.66 2.21
N VAL A 106 5.52 -4.08 0.98
CA VAL A 106 6.82 -3.91 0.31
C VAL A 106 6.73 -2.72 -0.62
N SER A 107 7.45 -1.65 -0.30
CA SER A 107 7.55 -0.46 -1.14
C SER A 107 8.82 -0.52 -2.00
N LEU A 108 8.69 -0.35 -3.31
CA LEU A 108 9.81 -0.38 -4.25
C LEU A 108 10.43 1.02 -4.42
N LYS A 109 11.70 1.07 -4.82
CA LYS A 109 12.41 2.33 -5.13
C LYS A 109 12.07 2.90 -6.51
N ALA A 110 11.63 2.04 -7.42
CA ALA A 110 11.30 2.37 -8.79
C ALA A 110 10.10 1.54 -9.23
N TYR A 111 9.47 1.96 -10.31
CA TYR A 111 8.48 1.15 -11.00
C TYR A 111 9.16 -0.08 -11.62
N LEU A 112 8.54 -1.25 -11.48
CA LEU A 112 9.00 -2.52 -12.00
C LEU A 112 7.99 -3.12 -12.98
N ALA A 113 8.49 -3.88 -13.94
CA ALA A 113 7.69 -4.74 -14.81
C ALA A 113 7.23 -6.00 -14.04
N PRO A 114 6.08 -6.60 -14.39
CA PRO A 114 5.57 -7.79 -13.71
C PRO A 114 6.58 -8.93 -13.59
N GLU A 115 7.40 -9.17 -14.61
CA GLU A 115 8.38 -10.25 -14.69
C GLU A 115 9.55 -10.04 -13.72
N ARG A 116 9.80 -8.79 -13.31
CA ARG A 116 10.86 -8.43 -12.37
C ARG A 116 10.45 -8.59 -10.92
N LEU A 117 9.17 -8.83 -10.63
CA LEU A 117 8.67 -8.93 -9.25
C LEU A 117 9.16 -10.20 -8.55
N THR A 118 9.11 -11.37 -9.20
CA THR A 118 9.54 -12.64 -8.60
C THR A 118 10.98 -12.61 -8.07
N PRO A 119 11.99 -12.19 -8.86
CA PRO A 119 13.36 -12.12 -8.36
C PRO A 119 13.57 -11.02 -7.32
N VAL A 120 12.66 -10.04 -7.15
CA VAL A 120 12.72 -8.98 -6.13
C VAL A 120 11.97 -9.36 -4.85
N LEU A 121 10.87 -10.12 -4.93
CA LEU A 121 10.11 -10.55 -3.76
C LEU A 121 10.56 -11.91 -3.20
N GLY A 122 11.41 -12.64 -3.93
CA GLY A 122 12.05 -13.85 -3.41
C GLY A 122 11.12 -15.06 -3.32
N GLY A 123 10.06 -15.08 -4.14
CA GLY A 123 9.12 -16.20 -4.20
C GLY A 123 8.19 -16.33 -2.99
N VAL A 124 8.10 -15.31 -2.13
CA VAL A 124 7.11 -15.29 -1.04
C VAL A 124 5.68 -15.18 -1.59
N SER A 125 4.69 -15.54 -0.77
CA SER A 125 3.28 -15.40 -1.13
C SER A 125 2.95 -13.91 -1.30
N VAL A 126 2.66 -13.51 -2.53
CA VAL A 126 2.09 -12.20 -2.83
C VAL A 126 0.58 -12.30 -2.75
N VAL A 127 -0.07 -11.23 -2.34
CA VAL A 127 -1.53 -11.17 -2.28
C VAL A 127 -2.09 -10.06 -3.15
N GLU A 128 -1.39 -8.94 -3.20
CA GLU A 128 -1.80 -7.79 -3.99
C GLU A 128 -0.58 -7.00 -4.45
N VAL A 129 -0.65 -6.39 -5.62
CA VAL A 129 0.33 -5.42 -6.10
C VAL A 129 -0.35 -4.08 -6.38
N PHE A 130 0.42 -3.01 -6.22
CA PHE A 130 0.00 -1.65 -6.55
C PHE A 130 0.72 -1.20 -7.81
N ALA A 131 -0.05 -0.73 -8.79
CA ALA A 131 0.46 -0.19 -10.03
C ALA A 131 -0.04 1.23 -10.28
N ARG A 132 0.76 2.04 -10.98
CA ARG A 132 0.42 3.38 -11.43
C ARG A 132 1.21 3.65 -12.72
N VAL A 133 0.54 4.11 -13.78
CA VAL A 133 1.21 4.50 -15.03
C VAL A 133 1.80 5.89 -14.86
N PRO A 134 3.13 6.09 -14.85
CA PRO A 134 3.70 7.42 -14.70
C PRO A 134 3.57 8.20 -16.02
N LEU A 135 2.58 9.10 -16.09
CA LEU A 135 2.43 10.04 -17.19
C LEU A 135 3.03 11.40 -16.79
N LYS A 136 3.76 12.05 -17.71
CA LYS A 136 4.46 13.31 -17.40
C LYS A 136 3.52 14.48 -17.12
N GLU A 137 2.35 14.46 -17.73
CA GLU A 137 1.41 15.59 -17.78
C GLU A 137 0.12 15.32 -16.99
N ALA A 138 0.00 14.15 -16.37
CA ALA A 138 -1.23 13.75 -15.69
C ALA A 138 -0.95 12.94 -14.42
N ASP A 139 -1.68 13.27 -13.36
CA ASP A 139 -1.71 12.47 -12.14
C ASP A 139 -2.63 11.27 -12.30
N THR A 140 -2.03 10.13 -12.64
CA THR A 140 -2.77 8.88 -12.75
C THR A 140 -3.07 8.28 -11.37
N PRO A 141 -4.26 7.68 -11.18
CA PRO A 141 -4.60 6.99 -9.95
C PRO A 141 -3.84 5.66 -9.82
N SER A 142 -3.58 5.25 -8.57
CA SER A 142 -3.03 3.92 -8.32
C SER A 142 -4.12 2.85 -8.42
N VAL A 143 -3.78 1.68 -8.92
CA VAL A 143 -4.69 0.52 -9.01
C VAL A 143 -4.17 -0.63 -8.18
N ARG A 144 -5.12 -1.35 -7.57
CA ARG A 144 -4.87 -2.57 -6.79
C ARG A 144 -5.13 -3.77 -7.67
N ILE A 145 -4.17 -4.69 -7.75
CA ILE A 145 -4.29 -5.92 -8.55
C ILE A 145 -4.02 -7.12 -7.62
N PRO A 146 -5.03 -7.96 -7.34
CA PRO A 146 -4.82 -9.23 -6.65
C PRO A 146 -3.82 -10.09 -7.42
N ALA A 147 -2.83 -10.66 -6.73
CA ALA A 147 -1.75 -11.38 -7.39
C ALA A 147 -1.23 -12.53 -6.52
N PHE A 148 -1.70 -13.75 -6.80
CA PHE A 148 -1.28 -14.97 -6.11
C PHE A 148 -0.22 -15.74 -6.92
N LYS A 149 -0.23 -15.57 -8.25
CA LYS A 149 0.73 -16.13 -9.21
C LYS A 149 1.37 -15.02 -10.03
N ILE A 150 2.63 -14.73 -9.74
CA ILE A 150 3.40 -13.72 -10.48
C ILE A 150 4.24 -14.42 -11.56
N PRO A 151 4.24 -13.91 -12.81
CA PRO A 151 3.64 -12.64 -13.25
C PRO A 151 2.19 -12.73 -13.75
N ASP A 152 1.65 -13.93 -13.96
CA ASP A 152 0.41 -14.16 -14.72
C ASP A 152 -0.81 -13.40 -14.19
N ASP A 153 -1.03 -13.37 -12.87
CA ASP A 153 -2.16 -12.68 -12.26
C ASP A 153 -2.01 -11.16 -12.40
N VAL A 154 -0.78 -10.64 -12.30
CA VAL A 154 -0.50 -9.21 -12.46
C VAL A 154 -0.78 -8.77 -13.89
N VAL A 155 -0.28 -9.52 -14.88
CA VAL A 155 -0.53 -9.22 -16.30
C VAL A 155 -2.02 -9.35 -16.63
N THR A 156 -2.71 -10.35 -16.05
CA THR A 156 -4.17 -10.49 -16.21
C THR A 156 -4.93 -9.32 -15.61
N GLY A 157 -4.58 -8.89 -14.40
CA GLY A 157 -5.17 -7.73 -13.76
C GLY A 157 -4.89 -6.44 -14.52
N MET A 158 -3.68 -6.25 -15.06
CA MET A 158 -3.35 -5.12 -15.92
C MET A 158 -4.24 -5.08 -17.17
N ARG A 159 -4.49 -6.21 -17.83
CA ARG A 159 -5.44 -6.26 -18.97
C ARG A 159 -6.85 -5.85 -18.57
N GLN A 160 -7.33 -6.25 -17.39
CA GLN A 160 -8.65 -5.84 -16.89
C GLN A 160 -8.70 -4.34 -16.58
N VAL A 161 -7.66 -3.79 -15.96
CA VAL A 161 -7.54 -2.34 -15.73
C VAL A 161 -7.55 -1.61 -17.08
N ALA A 162 -6.82 -2.12 -18.07
CA ALA A 162 -6.78 -1.51 -19.39
C ALA A 162 -8.13 -1.49 -20.11
N GLN A 163 -8.93 -2.56 -19.97
CA GLN A 163 -10.28 -2.60 -20.52
C GLN A 163 -11.18 -1.53 -19.88
N ARG A 164 -11.11 -1.39 -18.54
CA ARG A 164 -11.85 -0.35 -17.82
C ARG A 164 -11.41 1.05 -18.28
N ARG A 165 -10.12 1.32 -18.35
CA ARG A 165 -9.58 2.61 -18.82
C ARG A 165 -9.95 2.93 -20.28
N ALA A 166 -10.02 1.91 -21.13
CA ALA A 166 -10.49 2.10 -22.51
C ALA A 166 -11.99 2.46 -22.57
N ALA A 167 -12.81 1.90 -21.66
CA ALA A 167 -14.21 2.28 -21.50
C ALA A 167 -14.34 3.70 -20.95
N ASP A 168 -13.59 4.07 -19.90
CA ASP A 168 -13.55 5.43 -19.36
C ASP A 168 -13.22 6.46 -20.45
N ALA A 169 -12.23 6.16 -21.31
CA ALA A 169 -11.87 7.01 -22.45
C ALA A 169 -13.02 7.15 -23.47
N GLY A 170 -13.86 6.12 -23.63
CA GLY A 170 -15.08 6.19 -24.44
C GLY A 170 -16.12 7.09 -23.80
N ASP A 171 -16.39 6.89 -22.52
CA ASP A 171 -17.39 7.64 -21.75
C ASP A 171 -17.06 9.14 -21.75
N PHE A 172 -15.79 9.52 -21.58
CA PHE A 172 -15.37 10.91 -21.65
C PHE A 172 -15.58 11.54 -23.04
N ARG A 173 -15.29 10.81 -24.13
CA ARG A 173 -15.57 11.28 -25.50
C ARG A 173 -17.07 11.47 -25.73
N ASP A 174 -17.89 10.57 -25.21
CA ASP A 174 -19.35 10.67 -25.32
C ASP A 174 -19.91 11.85 -24.52
N LEU A 175 -19.32 12.17 -23.36
CA LEU A 175 -19.64 13.38 -22.60
C LEU A 175 -19.25 14.64 -23.36
N ALA A 176 -18.03 14.69 -23.93
CA ALA A 176 -17.58 15.81 -24.75
C ALA A 176 -18.50 16.06 -25.97
N ALA A 177 -19.00 15.00 -26.61
CA ALA A 177 -19.88 15.08 -27.77
C ALA A 177 -21.32 15.56 -27.44
N LYS A 178 -21.76 15.43 -26.18
CA LYS A 178 -23.07 15.92 -25.72
C LYS A 178 -23.09 17.44 -25.52
N LEU A 179 -21.92 18.05 -25.37
CA LEU A 179 -21.76 19.49 -25.26
C LEU A 179 -21.90 20.13 -26.64
N ARG A 180 -22.99 20.88 -26.87
CA ARG A 180 -23.42 21.49 -28.13
C ARG A 180 -23.52 23.00 -28.15
N THR A 181 -23.48 23.68 -26.99
CA THR A 181 -23.50 25.14 -26.98
C THR A 181 -22.12 25.68 -27.34
N ALA A 182 -22.10 26.87 -27.94
CA ALA A 182 -20.88 27.58 -28.33
C ALA A 182 -20.47 28.62 -27.27
N ASP A 183 -20.76 28.34 -26.00
CA ASP A 183 -20.31 29.20 -24.91
C ASP A 183 -18.93 28.76 -24.38
N ALA A 184 -18.17 29.74 -23.89
CA ALA A 184 -16.79 29.52 -23.47
C ALA A 184 -16.66 28.63 -22.22
N ALA A 185 -17.73 28.42 -21.44
CA ALA A 185 -17.68 27.53 -20.29
C ALA A 185 -17.82 26.07 -20.74
N GLU A 186 -18.73 25.83 -21.69
CA GLU A 186 -18.96 24.52 -22.30
C GLU A 186 -17.78 24.07 -23.16
N ASP A 187 -17.14 24.99 -23.89
CA ASP A 187 -15.91 24.68 -24.62
C ASP A 187 -14.78 24.20 -23.68
N ARG A 188 -14.56 24.90 -22.55
CA ARG A 188 -13.56 24.47 -21.54
C ARG A 188 -13.88 23.11 -20.93
N LEU A 189 -15.16 22.83 -20.69
CA LEU A 189 -15.59 21.54 -20.17
C LEU A 189 -15.38 20.43 -21.22
N ARG A 190 -15.63 20.72 -22.49
CA ARG A 190 -15.34 19.81 -23.61
C ARG A 190 -13.86 19.49 -23.67
N ASP A 191 -13.00 20.50 -23.59
CA ASP A 191 -11.54 20.32 -23.58
C ASP A 191 -11.11 19.43 -22.40
N THR A 192 -11.65 19.68 -21.20
CA THR A 192 -11.37 18.85 -20.01
C THR A 192 -11.74 17.39 -20.23
N TYR A 193 -12.92 17.10 -20.80
CA TYR A 193 -13.31 15.71 -21.10
C TYR A 193 -12.43 15.08 -22.18
N LEU A 194 -11.98 15.84 -23.18
CA LEU A 194 -11.07 15.31 -24.20
C LEU A 194 -9.69 15.02 -23.63
N ASP A 195 -9.19 15.85 -22.72
CA ASP A 195 -7.94 15.63 -21.98
C ASP A 195 -8.04 14.36 -21.10
N ASP A 196 -9.11 14.23 -20.31
CA ASP A 196 -9.37 13.05 -19.48
C ASP A 196 -9.50 11.77 -20.34
N SER A 197 -10.15 11.86 -21.51
CA SER A 197 -10.18 10.76 -22.48
C SER A 197 -8.77 10.39 -22.95
N GLY A 198 -7.92 11.38 -23.24
CA GLY A 198 -6.55 11.16 -23.69
C GLY A 198 -5.72 10.45 -22.63
N VAL A 199 -5.81 10.89 -21.37
CA VAL A 199 -5.16 10.26 -20.21
C VAL A 199 -5.62 8.82 -20.04
N ALA A 200 -6.94 8.59 -20.02
CA ALA A 200 -7.49 7.24 -19.85
C ALA A 200 -7.08 6.29 -21.00
N ALA A 201 -7.03 6.79 -22.25
CA ALA A 201 -6.56 6.00 -23.38
C ALA A 201 -5.08 5.64 -23.26
N ALA A 202 -4.22 6.57 -22.82
CA ALA A 202 -2.80 6.34 -22.60
C ALA A 202 -2.55 5.33 -21.46
N GLU A 203 -3.30 5.43 -20.35
CA GLU A 203 -3.25 4.43 -19.28
C GLU A 203 -3.65 3.04 -19.80
N ALA A 204 -4.73 2.97 -20.59
CA ALA A 204 -5.20 1.71 -21.14
C ALA A 204 -4.15 1.04 -22.05
N GLU A 205 -3.46 1.82 -22.89
CA GLU A 205 -2.36 1.30 -23.72
C GLU A 205 -1.19 0.79 -22.88
N ALA A 206 -0.75 1.57 -21.90
CA ALA A 206 0.35 1.18 -21.02
C ALA A 206 0.06 -0.13 -20.26
N TYR A 207 -1.15 -0.28 -19.71
CA TYR A 207 -1.54 -1.51 -19.03
C TYR A 207 -1.72 -2.70 -19.99
N ARG A 208 -2.20 -2.50 -21.23
CA ARG A 208 -2.24 -3.56 -22.25
C ARG A 208 -0.85 -4.09 -22.58
N ALA A 209 0.14 -3.20 -22.58
CA ALA A 209 1.54 -3.53 -22.83
C ALA A 209 2.28 -4.10 -21.60
N ALA A 210 1.59 -4.39 -20.49
CA ALA A 210 2.18 -4.84 -19.24
C ALA A 210 3.31 -3.93 -18.74
N CYS A 211 3.01 -2.62 -18.63
CA CYS A 211 4.00 -1.60 -18.30
C CYS A 211 4.89 -1.89 -17.09
N THR A 212 6.07 -1.27 -17.10
CA THR A 212 6.94 -1.10 -15.93
C THR A 212 6.32 -0.06 -15.00
N CYS A 213 5.25 -0.43 -14.30
CA CYS A 213 4.38 0.47 -13.55
C CYS A 213 3.96 -0.08 -12.17
N VAL A 214 4.50 -1.23 -11.74
CA VAL A 214 4.28 -1.76 -10.38
C VAL A 214 5.25 -1.12 -9.40
N TYR A 215 4.77 -0.58 -8.29
CA TYR A 215 5.62 0.14 -7.33
C TYR A 215 5.54 -0.35 -5.89
N ALA A 216 4.60 -1.24 -5.57
CA ALA A 216 4.53 -1.90 -4.27
C ALA A 216 3.80 -3.25 -4.34
N ALA A 217 3.96 -4.05 -3.29
CA ALA A 217 3.27 -5.33 -3.12
C ALA A 217 2.91 -5.57 -1.65
N VAL A 218 1.75 -6.20 -1.41
CA VAL A 218 1.42 -6.81 -0.12
C VAL A 218 1.81 -8.28 -0.18
N VAL A 219 2.68 -8.69 0.75
CA VAL A 219 3.16 -10.06 0.85
C VAL A 219 2.79 -10.67 2.18
N ARG A 220 2.76 -12.00 2.23
CA ARG A 220 2.66 -12.78 3.45
C ARG A 220 3.89 -13.68 3.57
N ALA A 221 4.69 -13.45 4.61
CA ALA A 221 5.97 -14.14 4.79
C ALA A 221 6.43 -14.17 6.25
N THR A 222 7.45 -14.97 6.55
CA THR A 222 8.10 -14.97 7.86
C THR A 222 8.97 -13.72 8.03
N PRO A 223 9.24 -13.26 9.27
CA PRO A 223 10.13 -12.11 9.51
C PRO A 223 11.51 -12.26 8.87
N ALA A 224 12.08 -13.48 8.86
CA ALA A 224 13.38 -13.75 8.23
C ALA A 224 13.34 -13.57 6.70
N ALA A 225 12.26 -14.00 6.04
CA ALA A 225 12.07 -13.79 4.60
C ALA A 225 11.84 -12.30 4.28
N LEU A 226 11.10 -11.59 5.12
CA LEU A 226 10.90 -10.14 4.98
C LEU A 226 12.21 -9.36 5.11
N ASP A 227 13.11 -9.77 6.02
CA ASP A 227 14.44 -9.19 6.15
C ASP A 227 15.30 -9.39 4.89
N GLN A 228 15.26 -10.60 4.31
CA GLN A 228 15.92 -10.88 3.03
C GLN A 228 15.38 -10.03 1.88
N ILE A 229 14.07 -9.73 1.87
CA ILE A 229 13.48 -8.81 0.88
C ILE A 229 13.95 -7.38 1.16
N ALA A 230 13.95 -6.94 2.43
CA ALA A 230 14.37 -5.60 2.83
C ALA A 230 15.84 -5.30 2.48
N ALA A 231 16.69 -6.32 2.41
CA ALA A 231 18.10 -6.21 2.02
C ALA A 231 18.32 -5.98 0.52
N ARG A 232 17.27 -6.10 -0.33
CA ARG A 232 17.41 -6.01 -1.79
C ARG A 232 17.52 -4.57 -2.27
N PRO A 233 18.37 -4.29 -3.28
CA PRO A 233 18.61 -2.92 -3.73
C PRO A 233 17.38 -2.26 -4.34
N GLU A 234 16.43 -3.01 -4.90
CA GLU A 234 15.18 -2.49 -5.47
C GLU A 234 14.14 -2.11 -4.41
N VAL A 235 14.28 -2.61 -3.18
CA VAL A 235 13.30 -2.43 -2.10
C VAL A 235 13.64 -1.20 -1.28
N ARG A 236 12.66 -0.30 -1.12
CA ARG A 236 12.80 0.94 -0.33
C ARG A 236 12.52 0.69 1.15
N ALA A 237 11.43 -0.02 1.43
CA ALA A 237 10.98 -0.34 2.77
C ALA A 237 10.15 -1.63 2.75
N VAL A 238 10.22 -2.39 3.85
CA VAL A 238 9.32 -3.49 4.16
C VAL A 238 8.69 -3.15 5.51
N ASP A 239 7.38 -2.98 5.50
CA ASP A 239 6.58 -2.53 6.64
C ASP A 239 5.71 -3.69 7.13
N PRO A 240 6.15 -4.43 8.16
CA PRO A 240 5.44 -5.60 8.65
C PRO A 240 4.22 -5.19 9.47
N ALA A 241 3.07 -5.80 9.17
CA ALA A 241 1.79 -5.51 9.81
C ALA A 241 1.22 -6.76 10.51
N PRO A 242 1.80 -7.22 11.64
CA PRO A 242 1.35 -8.42 12.37
C PRO A 242 -0.06 -8.33 12.95
N GLU A 243 -0.58 -7.13 13.12
CA GLU A 243 -1.96 -6.82 13.51
C GLU A 243 -2.96 -7.08 12.37
N VAL A 244 -2.53 -7.10 11.11
CA VAL A 244 -3.39 -7.47 9.99
C VAL A 244 -3.64 -8.97 10.03
N ARG A 245 -4.84 -9.37 10.44
CA ARG A 245 -5.32 -10.76 10.35
C ARG A 245 -6.20 -10.99 9.13
N ARG A 246 -6.81 -9.92 8.64
CA ARG A 246 -7.83 -9.91 7.59
C ARG A 246 -7.56 -8.75 6.64
N LEU A 247 -7.32 -9.06 5.37
CA LEU A 247 -7.01 -8.05 4.35
C LEU A 247 -8.19 -7.11 4.06
N ASP A 248 -9.42 -7.57 4.23
CA ASP A 248 -10.63 -6.76 4.05
C ASP A 248 -10.78 -5.67 5.13
N ARG A 249 -9.99 -5.73 6.20
CA ARG A 249 -9.94 -4.72 7.27
C ARG A 249 -8.61 -3.97 7.31
N ALA A 250 -7.85 -4.03 6.23
CA ALA A 250 -6.57 -3.34 6.12
C ALA A 250 -6.59 -2.38 4.93
N VAL A 251 -6.03 -1.19 5.12
CA VAL A 251 -5.81 -0.19 4.08
C VAL A 251 -4.30 0.01 3.93
N PHE A 252 -3.79 -0.36 2.76
CA PHE A 252 -2.38 -0.20 2.43
C PHE A 252 -2.17 1.06 1.58
N LEU A 253 -1.27 1.93 2.02
CA LEU A 253 -0.92 3.20 1.38
C LEU A 253 0.58 3.26 1.08
N PRO A 254 1.06 2.52 0.06
CA PRO A 254 2.46 2.56 -0.30
C PRO A 254 2.86 3.95 -0.81
N PRO A 255 4.00 4.50 -0.36
CA PRO A 255 4.56 5.70 -0.96
C PRO A 255 4.89 5.45 -2.44
N LEU A 256 4.73 6.47 -3.28
CA LEU A 256 5.12 6.40 -4.68
C LEU A 256 6.67 6.45 -4.82
N PRO A 257 7.26 5.90 -5.88
CA PRO A 257 8.71 5.96 -6.12
C PRO A 257 9.27 7.39 -6.10
N GLU A 258 8.57 8.33 -6.73
CA GLU A 258 8.92 9.76 -6.81
C GLU A 258 8.80 10.50 -5.46
N GLN A 259 8.07 9.95 -4.49
CA GLN A 259 7.91 10.53 -3.16
C GLN A 259 9.14 10.18 -2.28
N VAL A 260 10.21 10.95 -2.41
CA VAL A 260 11.44 10.77 -1.62
C VAL A 260 11.49 11.58 -0.33
N GLY A 261 10.69 12.65 -0.24
CA GLY A 261 10.64 13.56 0.91
C GLY A 261 9.42 13.32 1.79
N GLN A 262 8.33 14.01 1.46
CA GLN A 262 7.03 13.84 2.11
C GLN A 262 6.06 13.13 1.16
N ALA A 263 5.15 12.34 1.73
CA ALA A 263 4.04 11.78 0.99
C ALA A 263 3.12 12.93 0.55
N GLY A 264 2.98 13.11 -0.76
CA GLY A 264 2.02 14.05 -1.33
C GLY A 264 0.58 13.54 -1.14
N PRO A 265 -0.43 14.34 -1.50
CA PRO A 265 -1.80 13.84 -1.58
C PRO A 265 -1.85 12.71 -2.61
N SER A 266 -1.88 11.45 -2.15
CA SER A 266 -2.04 10.32 -3.06
C SER A 266 -3.45 10.35 -3.65
N ALA A 267 -3.53 10.28 -4.99
CA ALA A 267 -4.75 9.87 -5.67
C ALA A 267 -5.10 8.46 -5.15
N THR A 268 -6.20 8.35 -4.41
CA THR A 268 -6.60 7.15 -3.67
C THR A 268 -6.63 5.94 -4.59
N ALA A 269 -6.08 4.81 -4.13
CA ALA A 269 -6.10 3.60 -4.92
C ALA A 269 -7.55 3.13 -5.12
N THR A 270 -8.05 3.13 -6.36
CA THR A 270 -9.40 2.67 -6.66
C THR A 270 -9.41 1.14 -6.60
N PRO A 271 -10.33 0.50 -5.85
CA PRO A 271 -10.44 -0.96 -5.85
C PRO A 271 -10.74 -1.47 -7.26
N SER A 272 -9.93 -2.42 -7.75
CA SER A 272 -10.35 -3.25 -8.87
C SER A 272 -11.35 -4.26 -8.34
N ALA A 273 -12.65 -4.04 -8.58
CA ALA A 273 -13.67 -5.03 -8.22
C ALA A 273 -13.38 -6.38 -8.94
N PRO A 274 -13.61 -7.53 -8.28
CA PRO A 274 -13.53 -8.83 -8.96
C PRO A 274 -14.63 -8.91 -10.03
N ALA A 275 -14.26 -9.46 -11.18
CA ALA A 275 -15.18 -9.74 -12.28
C ALA A 275 -16.02 -10.98 -11.92
N ASP A 276 -17.10 -10.79 -11.16
CA ASP A 276 -18.23 -11.72 -11.15
C ASP A 276 -19.30 -11.19 -12.10
N GLY A 277 -19.51 -11.92 -13.19
CA GLY A 277 -20.58 -11.67 -14.13
C GLY A 277 -21.93 -12.12 -13.56
N SER A 278 -22.95 -11.28 -13.70
CA SER A 278 -24.25 -11.69 -14.24
C SER A 278 -25.11 -10.47 -14.56
N PRO A 279 -25.73 -10.39 -15.75
CA PRO A 279 -26.69 -9.34 -16.07
C PRO A 279 -28.03 -9.69 -15.43
N SER A 280 -28.55 -8.79 -14.60
CA SER A 280 -29.96 -8.84 -14.20
C SER A 280 -30.63 -7.52 -14.57
N ALA A 281 -31.17 -7.48 -15.79
CA ALA A 281 -32.46 -6.83 -16.01
C ALA A 281 -33.48 -7.57 -15.12
N GLU A 282 -34.50 -6.99 -14.48
CA GLU A 282 -35.49 -5.98 -14.88
C GLU A 282 -36.20 -5.44 -13.60
N PRO A 283 -37.11 -4.44 -13.70
CA PRO A 283 -37.60 -3.66 -12.58
C PRO A 283 -38.76 -4.33 -11.82
N SER A 284 -38.72 -4.28 -10.49
CA SER A 284 -39.88 -4.62 -9.65
C SER A 284 -40.90 -3.48 -9.65
N GLY A 285 -42.04 -3.72 -10.29
CA GLY A 285 -43.26 -2.93 -10.17
C GLY A 285 -43.93 -3.07 -8.79
N GLY A 286 -44.63 -2.01 -8.39
CA GLY A 286 -45.56 -2.00 -7.25
C GLY A 286 -46.97 -2.45 -7.65
N PRO A 287 -47.78 -2.98 -6.72
CA PRO A 287 -49.02 -3.67 -7.05
C PRO A 287 -50.21 -2.73 -7.16
N SER A 288 -51.11 -3.03 -8.11
CA SER A 288 -52.51 -2.62 -8.05
C SER A 288 -53.36 -3.84 -8.41
N GLY A 289 -54.22 -4.20 -7.46
CA GLY A 289 -55.04 -5.42 -7.51
C GLY A 289 -56.21 -5.33 -8.48
N GLY A 290 -56.70 -6.50 -8.87
CA GLY A 290 -57.92 -6.66 -9.64
C GLY A 290 -58.17 -8.13 -9.96
N SER A 291 -59.07 -8.76 -9.19
CA SER A 291 -59.59 -10.11 -9.37
C SER A 291 -60.20 -10.35 -10.75
N SER A 292 -60.05 -11.57 -11.29
CA SER A 292 -61.16 -12.38 -11.84
C SER A 292 -60.71 -13.78 -12.26
N ALA A 293 -61.67 -14.69 -12.20
CA ALA A 293 -61.58 -16.14 -12.11
C ALA A 293 -61.40 -16.89 -13.45
N GLY A 294 -61.06 -18.18 -13.36
CA GLY A 294 -61.51 -19.19 -14.32
C GLY A 294 -60.50 -20.30 -14.66
N PRO A 295 -60.88 -21.60 -14.68
CA PRO A 295 -59.98 -22.74 -14.50
C PRO A 295 -59.55 -23.42 -15.80
N GLY A 296 -58.44 -24.18 -15.77
CA GLY A 296 -58.04 -25.08 -16.85
C GLY A 296 -56.93 -26.03 -16.44
N ALA A 297 -57.30 -27.30 -16.26
CA ALA A 297 -56.43 -28.44 -15.98
C ALA A 297 -55.71 -28.96 -17.24
N ALA A 298 -54.49 -29.47 -17.07
CA ALA A 298 -53.85 -30.59 -17.79
C ALA A 298 -52.41 -30.74 -17.25
N ASP A 299 -52.07 -31.77 -16.47
CA ASP A 299 -51.64 -33.11 -16.89
C ASP A 299 -50.33 -33.17 -17.70
N GLY A 300 -49.21 -33.32 -16.98
CA GLY A 300 -47.97 -34.10 -17.25
C GLY A 300 -47.21 -34.00 -18.60
N PRO A 301 -46.08 -34.73 -18.79
CA PRO A 301 -45.21 -35.40 -17.81
C PRO A 301 -43.71 -34.99 -17.92
N SER A 302 -42.94 -35.37 -16.91
CA SER A 302 -41.47 -35.40 -16.87
C SER A 302 -40.85 -36.24 -17.99
N PRO A 303 -39.67 -35.87 -18.49
CA PRO A 303 -38.68 -36.84 -18.97
C PRO A 303 -37.49 -37.00 -18.01
N ASP A 304 -37.23 -38.26 -17.69
CA ASP A 304 -36.10 -38.83 -16.95
C ASP A 304 -34.72 -38.47 -17.55
N PRO A 305 -33.63 -38.57 -16.78
CA PRO A 305 -32.26 -38.34 -17.20
C PRO A 305 -31.56 -39.65 -17.62
N SER A 306 -30.72 -39.60 -18.66
CA SER A 306 -29.72 -40.63 -18.99
C SER A 306 -28.77 -40.15 -20.10
N PRO A 307 -27.58 -40.74 -20.30
CA PRO A 307 -26.62 -41.24 -19.31
C PRO A 307 -25.17 -40.75 -19.59
N ARG A 308 -24.29 -40.94 -18.59
CA ARG A 308 -22.81 -40.84 -18.71
C ARG A 308 -22.25 -41.77 -19.80
N PRO A 309 -21.23 -41.35 -20.56
CA PRO A 309 -20.24 -42.26 -21.11
C PRO A 309 -19.05 -42.40 -20.15
N SER A 310 -18.90 -43.61 -19.60
CA SER A 310 -17.63 -44.11 -19.09
C SER A 310 -16.67 -44.35 -20.27
N GLY A 311 -15.46 -43.80 -20.19
CA GLY A 311 -14.42 -43.97 -21.21
C GLY A 311 -13.02 -43.79 -20.63
N SER A 312 -12.53 -44.82 -19.96
CA SER A 312 -11.10 -45.16 -19.87
C SER A 312 -11.02 -46.65 -20.21
N PRO A 313 -10.14 -47.05 -21.14
CA PRO A 313 -8.85 -47.59 -20.70
C PRO A 313 -7.67 -47.34 -21.66
N ASP A 314 -6.52 -47.84 -21.23
CA ASP A 314 -5.21 -48.02 -21.89
C ASP A 314 -4.28 -46.80 -21.94
N ALA A 315 -3.22 -46.75 -21.13
CA ALA A 315 -2.03 -47.63 -21.03
C ALA A 315 -0.91 -47.20 -22.01
N ALA A 316 0.29 -47.14 -21.44
CA ALA A 316 1.52 -46.52 -21.93
C ALA A 316 2.09 -47.19 -23.21
N PRO A 317 3.11 -46.58 -23.86
CA PRO A 317 4.48 -46.76 -23.35
C PRO A 317 5.38 -45.52 -23.41
N GLU A 318 6.35 -45.52 -22.49
CA GLU A 318 7.60 -44.75 -22.51
C GLU A 318 8.35 -44.90 -23.85
N PRO A 319 9.15 -43.88 -24.21
CA PRO A 319 10.51 -44.19 -24.64
C PRO A 319 11.58 -43.58 -23.72
N SER A 320 12.44 -44.48 -23.27
CA SER A 320 13.70 -44.29 -22.56
C SER A 320 14.80 -43.61 -23.43
N PRO A 321 15.95 -43.24 -22.84
CA PRO A 321 16.79 -42.12 -23.26
C PRO A 321 17.95 -42.49 -24.21
N SER A 322 18.42 -41.51 -24.96
CA SER A 322 19.75 -41.45 -25.59
C SER A 322 20.24 -40.00 -25.42
N GLY A 323 21.38 -39.65 -24.83
CA GLY A 323 22.65 -40.36 -24.78
C GLY A 323 23.61 -39.75 -25.81
N SER A 324 24.24 -38.61 -25.52
CA SER A 324 25.46 -38.12 -26.20
C SER A 324 26.18 -37.01 -25.39
N ALA A 325 27.17 -37.47 -24.64
CA ALA A 325 28.55 -37.00 -24.36
C ALA A 325 29.04 -35.55 -24.68
N PRO A 326 30.16 -35.13 -24.05
CA PRO A 326 30.54 -33.73 -23.81
C PRO A 326 31.58 -33.18 -24.81
N GLY A 327 31.52 -31.87 -25.08
CA GLY A 327 32.56 -31.12 -25.77
C GLY A 327 33.44 -30.35 -24.78
N ALA A 328 34.63 -30.89 -24.52
CA ALA A 328 35.74 -30.15 -23.92
C ALA A 328 36.32 -29.17 -24.95
N GLY A 329 36.57 -27.93 -24.53
CA GLY A 329 37.19 -26.88 -25.32
C GLY A 329 38.01 -25.99 -24.41
N GLU A 330 39.18 -26.48 -24.05
CA GLU A 330 40.24 -25.79 -23.32
C GLU A 330 41.02 -24.92 -24.31
N ALA A 331 41.09 -23.60 -24.07
CA ALA A 331 42.06 -22.72 -24.72
C ALA A 331 42.48 -21.62 -23.75
N THR A 332 43.55 -21.93 -23.04
CA THR A 332 44.40 -21.04 -22.26
C THR A 332 45.11 -20.03 -23.16
N ALA A 333 44.97 -18.72 -22.89
CA ALA A 333 46.02 -17.73 -23.15
C ALA A 333 45.84 -16.48 -22.26
N THR A 334 46.90 -16.15 -21.56
CA THR A 334 47.17 -14.98 -20.68
C THR A 334 48.62 -14.56 -21.04
N PRO A 335 49.17 -13.38 -20.69
CA PRO A 335 48.65 -12.02 -20.46
C PRO A 335 49.28 -10.98 -21.42
N GLY A 336 48.83 -9.72 -21.36
CA GLY A 336 49.53 -8.58 -21.95
C GLY A 336 49.20 -7.28 -21.21
N ALA A 337 50.19 -6.78 -20.48
CA ALA A 337 50.16 -5.52 -19.73
C ALA A 337 50.53 -4.33 -20.63
N GLU A 338 49.96 -3.16 -20.38
CA GLU A 338 50.53 -1.79 -20.49
C GLU A 338 49.36 -0.79 -20.51
N ALA A 339 49.18 0.03 -19.46
CA ALA A 339 49.81 1.32 -19.23
C ALA A 339 49.39 2.39 -20.26
N GLY A 340 48.63 3.40 -19.81
CA GLY A 340 48.31 4.55 -20.65
C GLY A 340 47.16 5.44 -20.18
N LEU A 341 47.31 6.11 -19.02
CA LEU A 341 46.75 7.45 -18.84
C LEU A 341 47.71 8.44 -19.53
N PRO A 342 47.22 9.45 -20.27
CA PRO A 342 47.02 10.75 -19.62
C PRO A 342 45.82 11.58 -20.13
N SER A 343 45.14 12.22 -19.18
CA SER A 343 44.81 13.65 -19.06
C SER A 343 44.27 14.52 -20.24
N PRO A 344 43.59 15.64 -19.90
CA PRO A 344 42.52 16.24 -20.69
C PRO A 344 43.00 17.34 -21.65
N SER A 345 42.26 17.54 -22.74
CA SER A 345 42.38 18.72 -23.59
C SER A 345 41.13 19.60 -23.51
N ARG A 346 41.36 20.80 -22.97
CA ARG A 346 40.54 22.01 -23.16
C ARG A 346 40.42 22.31 -24.66
N SER A 347 39.22 22.65 -25.12
CA SER A 347 39.04 23.57 -26.24
C SER A 347 38.10 24.69 -25.81
N LEU A 348 38.57 25.90 -26.04
CA LEU A 348 38.04 27.21 -25.69
C LEU A 348 38.07 28.01 -27.01
N LEU A 349 37.06 28.86 -27.23
CA LEU A 349 36.88 29.83 -28.35
C LEU A 349 36.50 29.21 -29.72
N ALA A 350 35.66 29.83 -30.57
CA ALA A 350 35.31 31.25 -30.76
C ALA A 350 33.85 31.38 -31.28
N ALA A 351 33.07 32.35 -30.84
CA ALA A 351 32.83 33.66 -31.48
C ALA A 351 32.14 33.60 -32.86
N GLY A 352 30.91 34.12 -32.88
CA GLY A 352 30.03 34.38 -34.01
C GLY A 352 28.73 34.96 -33.47
#